data_AF-A0A256B9K0-F1
#
_entry.id   AF-A0A256B9K0-F1
#
_cell.length_a   1.000
_cell.length_b   1.000
_cell.length_c   1.000
_cell.angle_alpha   90.00
_cell.angle_beta   90.00
_cell.angle_gamma   90.00
#
_symmetry.space_group_name_H-M   'P 1'
#
loop_
_entity.id
_entity.type
_entity.pdbx_description
1 polymer ?
#
loop_
_entity_poly.entity_id
_entity_poly.type
_entity_poly.pdbx_seq_one_letter_code
_entity_poly.pdbx_strand_id
1 'polypeptide(L)'
;MIDSREKQVLADLIAIVKVLNLPMILVGAGARLIIFDQKFGEGRGTKDWDVAISIDSWETYQKLGEALIDGNPPIFQSTKTAHRFRHIETAIDVDIVPFGAIGEPDQEIVWADSGNPMSVFGFDEALSHAITANIDDLKIQVIDIPSFVVLKIFAWGDRGERTKKDLEDIEFILSKYEDDDEERIFNELAAELSSGNVDFLDANIYLLGQDIYRMLQDKTLIELNKLLGKMIEKFDCDEERSFGYMLKVLQKGIFSLNSKT
;
A
#
# COMPACT_ATOMS: atom_id res chain seq x y z
N MET A 1 2.08 11.86 15.28
CA MET A 1 2.34 13.21 14.72
C MET A 1 3.68 13.12 14.03
N ILE A 2 3.73 13.49 12.75
CA ILE A 2 4.97 13.49 11.96
C ILE A 2 5.81 14.68 12.42
N ASP A 3 7.06 14.46 12.82
CA ASP A 3 7.92 15.51 13.35
C ASP A 3 8.61 16.33 12.24
N SER A 4 9.29 17.41 12.63
CA SER A 4 9.96 18.30 11.66
C SER A 4 11.09 17.61 10.88
N ARG A 5 11.76 16.60 11.45
CA ARG A 5 12.84 15.85 10.80
C ARG A 5 12.27 14.89 9.77
N GLU A 6 11.19 14.19 10.11
CA GLU A 6 10.49 13.31 9.17
C GLU A 6 9.93 14.09 7.97
N LYS A 7 9.33 15.25 8.24
CA LYS A 7 8.83 16.15 7.20
C LYS A 7 9.94 16.66 6.29
N GLN A 8 11.11 17.00 6.83
CA GLN A 8 12.26 17.43 6.05
C GLN A 8 12.69 16.35 5.05
N VAL A 9 12.80 15.09 5.50
CA VAL A 9 13.18 13.95 4.65
C VAL A 9 12.22 13.80 3.47
N LEU A 10 10.91 13.84 3.73
CA LEU A 10 9.90 13.74 2.69
C LEU A 10 9.93 14.94 1.73
N ALA A 11 10.11 16.15 2.24
CA ALA A 11 10.19 17.36 1.42
C ALA A 11 11.39 17.34 0.46
N ASP A 12 12.56 16.94 0.95
CA ASP A 12 13.79 16.86 0.16
C ASP A 12 13.69 15.75 -0.90
N LEU A 13 13.12 14.59 -0.55
CA LEU A 13 12.86 13.52 -1.51
C LEU A 13 11.89 13.97 -2.61
N ILE A 14 10.77 14.62 -2.24
CA ILE A 14 9.79 15.15 -3.19
C ILE A 14 10.44 16.14 -4.16
N ALA A 15 11.30 17.02 -3.66
CA ALA A 15 11.99 18.01 -4.49
C ALA A 15 12.86 17.35 -5.57
N ILE A 16 13.63 16.32 -5.21
CA ILE A 16 14.51 15.58 -6.14
C ILE A 16 13.68 14.81 -7.18
N VAL A 17 12.70 14.04 -6.72
CA VAL A 17 11.83 13.22 -7.58
C VAL A 17 11.04 14.09 -8.57
N LYS A 18 10.61 15.28 -8.14
CA LYS A 18 9.91 16.25 -9.00
C LYS A 18 10.80 16.79 -10.13
N VAL A 19 12.09 17.01 -9.89
CA VAL A 19 13.04 17.44 -10.93
C VAL A 19 13.19 16.37 -12.01
N LEU A 20 13.11 15.09 -11.62
CA LEU A 20 13.18 13.96 -12.53
C LEU A 20 11.83 13.61 -13.19
N ASN A 21 10.76 14.31 -12.84
CA ASN A 21 9.39 14.04 -13.30
C ASN A 21 8.93 12.59 -13.04
N LEU A 22 9.32 12.02 -11.90
CA LEU A 22 8.93 10.66 -11.53
C LEU A 22 7.71 10.72 -10.60
N PRO A 23 6.58 10.05 -10.94
CA PRO A 23 5.45 9.92 -10.03
C PRO A 23 5.84 9.12 -8.79
N MET A 24 5.48 9.62 -7.61
CA MET A 24 5.78 8.98 -6.33
C MET A 24 4.54 8.94 -5.45
N ILE A 25 4.37 7.82 -4.77
CA ILE A 25 3.37 7.62 -3.72
C ILE A 25 4.03 7.15 -2.44
N LEU A 26 3.54 7.67 -1.32
CA LEU A 26 3.88 7.15 -0.01
C LEU A 26 3.13 5.83 0.22
N VAL A 27 3.86 4.81 0.71
CA VAL A 27 3.35 3.46 0.98
C VAL A 27 3.77 3.01 2.38
N GLY A 28 3.60 1.72 2.68
CA GLY A 28 4.13 1.12 3.90
C GLY A 28 3.53 1.68 5.19
N ALA A 29 4.28 1.58 6.30
CA ALA A 29 3.78 1.97 7.62
C ALA A 29 3.50 3.47 7.72
N GLY A 30 4.29 4.29 7.01
CA GLY A 30 4.09 5.73 6.91
C GLY A 30 2.76 6.09 6.26
N ALA A 31 2.36 5.40 5.19
CA ALA A 31 1.05 5.60 4.57
C ALA A 31 -0.08 5.24 5.53
N ARG A 32 -0.01 4.07 6.19
CA ARG A 32 -1.02 3.63 7.18
C ARG A 32 -1.20 4.66 8.30
N LEU A 33 -0.09 5.22 8.78
CA LEU A 33 -0.11 6.24 9.82
C LEU A 33 -0.98 7.45 9.42
N ILE A 34 -0.85 7.88 8.16
CA ILE A 34 -1.55 9.06 7.63
C ILE A 34 -3.02 8.77 7.35
N ILE A 35 -3.31 7.65 6.68
CA ILE A 35 -4.66 7.38 6.16
C ILE A 35 -5.56 6.67 7.17
N PHE A 36 -5.01 6.12 8.26
CA PHE A 36 -5.76 5.25 9.16
C PHE A 36 -5.47 5.51 10.63
N ASP A 37 -4.23 5.28 11.08
CA ASP A 37 -3.89 5.22 12.52
C ASP A 37 -4.23 6.53 13.26
N GLN A 38 -4.10 7.69 12.59
CA GLN A 38 -4.42 9.00 13.18
C GLN A 38 -5.89 9.14 13.62
N LYS A 39 -6.84 8.49 12.94
CA LYS A 39 -8.27 8.49 13.29
C LYS A 39 -8.51 7.82 14.66
N PHE A 40 -7.68 6.84 15.01
CA PHE A 40 -7.86 6.03 16.21
C PHE A 40 -6.87 6.38 17.34
N GLY A 41 -5.86 7.22 17.06
CA GLY A 41 -4.76 7.47 18.01
C GLY A 41 -3.88 6.23 18.25
N GLU A 42 -4.06 5.19 17.44
CA GLU A 42 -3.39 3.90 17.53
C GLU A 42 -2.42 3.77 16.36
N GLY A 43 -1.21 4.27 16.53
CA GLY A 43 -0.16 4.17 15.52
C GLY A 43 1.13 3.64 16.11
N ARG A 44 1.72 2.63 15.47
CA ARG A 44 3.10 2.25 15.76
C ARG A 44 3.97 3.35 15.14
N GLY A 45 4.92 3.91 15.89
CA GLY A 45 5.90 4.81 15.31
C GLY A 45 6.65 4.11 14.18
N THR A 46 6.69 4.71 13.00
CA THR A 46 7.56 4.26 11.91
C THR A 46 8.97 4.80 12.14
N LYS A 47 10.01 4.02 11.79
CA LYS A 47 11.42 4.46 11.94
C LYS A 47 12.03 4.89 10.60
N ASP A 48 11.36 4.52 9.53
CA ASP A 48 11.69 4.70 8.15
C ASP A 48 10.45 5.13 7.37
N TRP A 49 10.67 5.68 6.18
CA TRP A 49 9.62 6.01 5.22
C TRP A 49 9.70 5.08 4.03
N ASP A 50 8.57 4.50 3.64
CA ASP A 50 8.48 3.70 2.42
C ASP A 50 7.80 4.52 1.32
N VAL A 51 8.44 4.67 0.18
CA VAL A 51 7.84 5.26 -1.03
C VAL A 51 7.94 4.28 -2.19
N ALA A 52 6.98 4.39 -3.10
CA ALA A 52 7.05 3.73 -4.39
C ALA A 52 7.10 4.79 -5.49
N ILE A 53 7.96 4.55 -6.50
CA ILE A 53 8.19 5.49 -7.60
C ILE A 53 8.00 4.78 -8.93
N SER A 54 7.18 5.38 -9.82
CA SER A 54 6.94 4.85 -11.15
C SER A 54 8.17 5.09 -12.02
N ILE A 55 8.78 4.00 -12.48
CA ILE A 55 10.08 3.95 -13.15
C ILE A 55 10.00 2.96 -14.31
N ASP A 56 10.58 3.34 -15.44
CA ASP A 56 10.54 2.55 -16.67
C ASP A 56 11.62 1.47 -16.76
N SER A 57 12.74 1.65 -16.05
CA SER A 57 13.94 0.83 -16.23
C SER A 57 14.91 0.98 -15.05
N TRP A 58 15.80 0.00 -14.90
CA TRP A 58 16.90 0.07 -13.94
C TRP A 58 17.88 1.23 -14.21
N GLU A 59 18.02 1.67 -15.46
CA GLU A 59 18.83 2.85 -15.81
C GLU A 59 18.23 4.13 -15.20
N THR A 60 16.91 4.31 -15.30
CA THR A 60 16.21 5.42 -14.66
C THR A 60 16.26 5.33 -13.13
N TYR A 61 16.15 4.12 -12.56
CA TYR A 61 16.36 3.91 -11.12
C TYR A 61 17.78 4.30 -10.68
N GLN A 62 18.80 3.97 -11.47
CA GLN A 62 20.17 4.39 -11.20
C GLN A 62 20.31 5.92 -11.24
N LYS A 63 19.72 6.60 -12.24
CA LYS A 63 19.72 8.08 -12.32
C LYS A 63 19.04 8.74 -11.12
N LEU A 64 17.95 8.15 -10.61
CA LEU A 64 17.33 8.58 -9.36
C LEU A 64 18.31 8.44 -8.19
N GLY A 65 18.98 7.28 -8.07
CA GLY A 65 20.01 7.05 -7.06
C GLY A 65 21.14 8.09 -7.10
N GLU A 66 21.67 8.37 -8.29
CA GLU A 66 22.69 9.40 -8.53
C GLU A 66 22.17 10.79 -8.11
N ALA A 67 20.95 11.18 -8.49
CA ALA A 67 20.36 12.45 -8.09
C ALA A 67 20.18 12.61 -6.57
N LEU A 68 19.96 11.51 -5.85
CA LEU A 68 19.84 11.49 -4.39
C LEU A 68 21.21 11.70 -3.69
N ILE A 69 22.28 11.11 -4.24
CA ILE A 69 23.59 11.00 -3.55
C ILE A 69 24.69 11.89 -4.10
N ASP A 70 24.60 12.36 -5.34
CA ASP A 70 25.67 13.12 -6.02
C ASP A 70 25.41 14.64 -6.08
N GLY A 71 24.38 15.11 -5.34
CA GLY A 71 24.14 16.54 -5.14
C GLY A 71 25.34 17.27 -4.53
N ASN A 72 25.39 18.59 -4.68
CA ASN A 72 26.43 19.43 -4.04
C ASN A 72 25.80 20.55 -3.20
N PRO A 73 25.66 20.37 -1.86
CA PRO A 73 26.04 19.19 -1.09
C PRO A 73 25.09 17.99 -1.32
N PRO A 74 25.52 16.75 -1.04
CA PRO A 74 24.65 15.58 -1.12
C PRO A 74 23.60 15.62 -0.01
N ILE A 75 22.38 15.16 -0.32
CA ILE A 75 21.23 15.19 0.60
C ILE A 75 21.01 13.80 1.22
N PHE A 76 21.15 12.75 0.42
CA PHE A 76 21.06 11.36 0.86
C PHE A 76 22.40 10.64 0.67
N GLN A 77 22.54 9.50 1.33
CA GLN A 77 23.63 8.54 1.08
C GLN A 77 23.05 7.15 0.86
N SER A 78 23.73 6.34 0.05
CA SER A 78 23.37 4.95 -0.17
C SER A 78 23.62 4.11 1.09
N THR A 79 22.91 2.99 1.21
CA THR A 79 23.14 2.00 2.25
C THR A 79 23.55 0.65 1.64
N LYS A 80 23.73 -0.38 2.47
CA LYS A 80 23.99 -1.74 1.99
C LYS A 80 22.77 -2.40 1.31
N THR A 81 21.58 -1.87 1.56
CA THR A 81 20.33 -2.35 1.01
C THR A 81 20.01 -1.52 -0.22
N ALA A 82 19.87 -2.15 -1.39
CA ALA A 82 19.82 -1.47 -2.69
C ALA A 82 18.66 -0.48 -2.84
N HIS A 83 17.56 -0.70 -2.11
CA HIS A 83 16.38 0.16 -2.10
C HIS A 83 16.40 1.23 -1.01
N ARG A 84 17.39 1.23 -0.13
CA ARG A 84 17.39 2.08 1.06
C ARG A 84 18.42 3.19 0.97
N PHE A 85 17.94 4.41 1.16
CA PHE A 85 18.72 5.64 1.21
C PHE A 85 18.60 6.27 2.59
N ARG A 86 19.68 6.84 3.10
CA ARG A 86 19.68 7.53 4.40
C ARG A 86 19.80 9.02 4.21
N HIS A 87 18.84 9.77 4.72
CA HIS A 87 18.92 11.23 4.73
C HIS A 87 20.07 11.68 5.63
N ILE A 88 20.98 12.51 5.11
CA ILE A 88 22.24 12.81 5.80
C ILE A 88 22.01 13.65 7.06
N GLU A 89 21.19 14.70 6.98
CA GLU A 89 20.99 15.63 8.09
C GLU A 89 20.16 15.02 9.23
N THR A 90 19.11 14.28 8.88
CA THR A 90 18.18 13.73 9.88
C THR A 90 18.52 12.30 10.27
N ALA A 91 19.38 11.60 9.53
CA ALA A 91 19.72 10.21 9.76
C ALA A 91 18.51 9.24 9.72
N ILE A 92 17.41 9.64 9.08
CA ILE A 92 16.22 8.82 8.83
C ILE A 92 16.40 8.06 7.51
N ASP A 93 15.99 6.79 7.49
CA ASP A 93 16.06 5.94 6.31
C ASP A 93 14.77 6.08 5.47
N VAL A 94 14.92 5.99 4.15
CA VAL A 94 13.84 5.92 3.18
C VAL A 94 14.05 4.70 2.29
N ASP A 95 13.06 3.83 2.24
CA ASP A 95 12.97 2.72 1.31
C ASP A 95 12.23 3.17 0.04
N ILE A 96 12.87 3.02 -1.12
CA ILE A 96 12.36 3.42 -2.43
C ILE A 96 12.15 2.18 -3.28
N VAL A 97 10.89 1.84 -3.55
CA VAL A 97 10.51 0.72 -4.41
C VAL A 97 10.19 1.22 -5.82
N PRO A 98 10.92 0.82 -6.86
CA PRO A 98 10.54 1.13 -8.24
C PRO A 98 9.39 0.23 -8.69
N PHE A 99 8.44 0.78 -9.42
CA PHE A 99 7.34 0.03 -10.06
C PHE A 99 7.00 0.60 -11.43
N GLY A 100 6.09 -0.04 -12.18
CA GLY A 100 5.74 0.35 -13.54
C GLY A 100 6.45 -0.50 -14.57
N ALA A 101 6.85 0.08 -15.71
CA ALA A 101 7.42 -0.69 -16.81
C ALA A 101 8.73 -1.43 -16.47
N ILE A 102 9.44 -1.02 -15.40
CA ILE A 102 10.59 -1.74 -14.86
C ILE A 102 10.26 -3.19 -14.45
N GLY A 103 9.01 -3.46 -14.07
CA GLY A 103 8.55 -4.79 -13.66
C GLY A 103 7.89 -5.61 -14.77
N GLU A 104 7.71 -5.05 -15.98
CA GLU A 104 7.05 -5.76 -17.07
C GLU A 104 7.96 -6.84 -17.71
N PRO A 105 7.38 -7.94 -18.25
CA PRO A 105 5.96 -8.23 -18.38
C PRO A 105 5.33 -8.91 -17.14
N ASP A 106 6.14 -9.28 -16.16
CA ASP A 106 5.74 -10.22 -15.09
C ASP A 106 5.23 -9.51 -13.83
N GLN A 107 5.30 -8.18 -13.81
CA GLN A 107 5.02 -7.34 -12.64
C GLN A 107 5.90 -7.73 -11.45
N GLU A 108 7.19 -7.93 -11.72
CA GLU A 108 8.21 -8.36 -10.77
C GLU A 108 9.54 -7.63 -11.01
N ILE A 109 10.20 -7.21 -9.93
CA ILE A 109 11.58 -6.70 -9.95
C ILE A 109 12.51 -7.63 -9.19
N VAL A 110 13.78 -7.70 -9.59
CA VAL A 110 14.81 -8.48 -8.89
C VAL A 110 15.89 -7.55 -8.36
N TRP A 111 16.06 -7.52 -7.04
CA TRP A 111 17.05 -6.66 -6.41
C TRP A 111 18.48 -7.17 -6.65
N ALA A 112 19.37 -6.30 -7.12
CA ALA A 112 20.74 -6.67 -7.46
C ALA A 112 21.60 -7.13 -6.25
N ASP A 113 21.28 -6.67 -5.04
CA ASP A 113 22.01 -6.99 -3.82
C ASP A 113 21.70 -8.40 -3.28
N SER A 114 20.44 -8.82 -3.39
CA SER A 114 19.94 -10.06 -2.79
C SER A 114 19.57 -11.13 -3.81
N GLY A 115 19.33 -10.75 -5.07
CA GLY A 115 18.78 -11.62 -6.11
C GLY A 115 17.34 -12.05 -5.82
N ASN A 116 16.68 -11.47 -4.81
CA ASN A 116 15.32 -11.83 -4.45
C ASN A 116 14.33 -11.09 -5.37
N PRO A 117 13.37 -11.82 -5.96
CA PRO A 117 12.26 -11.21 -6.65
C PRO A 117 11.33 -10.50 -5.65
N MET A 118 10.67 -9.45 -6.13
CA MET A 118 9.63 -8.71 -5.43
C MET A 118 8.52 -8.38 -6.42
N SER A 119 7.29 -8.71 -6.04
CA SER A 119 6.10 -8.35 -6.79
C SER A 119 5.90 -6.82 -6.77
N VAL A 120 5.58 -6.26 -7.93
CA VAL A 120 5.12 -4.86 -8.06
C VAL A 120 3.65 -4.76 -8.49
N PHE A 121 2.90 -5.86 -8.38
CA PHE A 121 1.45 -5.84 -8.60
C PHE A 121 0.74 -4.84 -7.67
N GLY A 122 -0.23 -4.13 -8.24
CA GLY A 122 -1.08 -3.20 -7.50
C GLY A 122 -0.49 -1.80 -7.33
N PHE A 123 0.79 -1.56 -7.62
CA PHE A 123 1.38 -0.23 -7.47
C PHE A 123 0.90 0.77 -8.53
N ASP A 124 0.67 0.35 -9.78
CA ASP A 124 0.12 1.22 -10.82
C ASP A 124 -1.32 1.64 -10.51
N GLU A 125 -2.14 0.71 -10.02
CA GLU A 125 -3.50 1.02 -9.55
C GLU A 125 -3.49 1.89 -8.30
N ALA A 126 -2.58 1.64 -7.36
CA ALA A 126 -2.41 2.45 -6.16
C ALA A 126 -1.96 3.88 -6.46
N LEU A 127 -1.10 4.07 -7.47
CA LEU A 127 -0.75 5.40 -7.96
C LEU A 127 -1.96 6.13 -8.54
N SER A 128 -2.79 5.41 -9.31
CA SER A 128 -3.96 5.98 -9.98
C SER A 128 -5.08 6.38 -9.01
N HIS A 129 -5.13 5.75 -7.82
CA HIS A 129 -6.11 6.02 -6.76
C HIS A 129 -5.51 6.77 -5.57
N ALA A 130 -4.26 7.23 -5.68
CA ALA A 130 -3.60 7.94 -4.60
C ALA A 130 -4.37 9.22 -4.23
N ILE A 131 -4.42 9.48 -2.92
CA ILE A 131 -5.03 10.68 -2.35
C ILE A 131 -3.96 11.66 -1.93
N THR A 132 -4.31 12.94 -1.92
CA THR A 132 -3.40 13.99 -1.45
C THR A 132 -3.55 14.17 0.06
N ALA A 133 -2.50 13.85 0.82
CA ALA A 133 -2.41 14.17 2.23
C ALA A 133 -1.65 15.49 2.44
N ASN A 134 -2.09 16.27 3.43
CA ASN A 134 -1.41 17.47 3.88
C ASN A 134 -0.75 17.19 5.24
N ILE A 135 0.58 17.27 5.29
CA ILE A 135 1.38 17.21 6.52
C ILE A 135 1.86 18.64 6.78
N ASP A 136 1.10 19.39 7.58
CA ASP A 136 1.18 20.84 7.68
C ASP A 136 1.09 21.53 6.29
N ASP A 137 2.19 22.11 5.79
CA ASP A 137 2.35 22.74 4.49
C ASP A 137 2.90 21.80 3.41
N LEU A 138 3.30 20.56 3.76
CA LEU A 138 3.79 19.57 2.80
C LEU A 138 2.62 18.80 2.20
N LYS A 139 2.51 18.80 0.88
CA LYS A 139 1.56 17.97 0.12
C LYS A 139 2.26 16.72 -0.41
N ILE A 140 1.71 15.55 -0.10
CA ILE A 140 2.23 14.27 -0.54
C ILE A 140 1.11 13.39 -1.09
N GLN A 141 1.38 12.64 -2.16
CA GLN A 141 0.49 11.59 -2.61
C GLN A 141 0.69 10.36 -1.73
N VAL A 142 -0.39 9.82 -1.19
CA VAL A 142 -0.39 8.63 -0.34
C VAL A 142 -1.44 7.66 -0.88
N ILE A 143 -1.15 6.37 -0.77
CA ILE A 143 -2.11 5.33 -1.15
C ILE A 143 -3.38 5.40 -0.29
N ASP A 144 -4.53 5.04 -0.86
CA ASP A 144 -5.77 4.89 -0.12
C ASP A 144 -5.86 3.53 0.62
N ILE A 145 -6.93 3.33 1.38
CA ILE A 145 -7.13 2.11 2.18
C ILE A 145 -7.26 0.85 1.30
N PRO A 146 -8.06 0.83 0.21
CA PRO A 146 -8.09 -0.29 -0.73
C PRO A 146 -6.69 -0.66 -1.25
N SER A 147 -5.91 0.33 -1.70
CA SER A 147 -4.54 0.14 -2.19
C SER A 147 -3.63 -0.42 -1.11
N PHE A 148 -3.71 0.11 0.12
CA PHE A 148 -2.91 -0.39 1.24
C PHE A 148 -3.17 -1.88 1.51
N VAL A 149 -4.44 -2.30 1.56
CA VAL A 149 -4.79 -3.71 1.79
C VAL A 149 -4.28 -4.60 0.66
N VAL A 150 -4.44 -4.19 -0.59
CA VAL A 150 -3.93 -4.92 -1.77
C VAL A 150 -2.41 -5.10 -1.69
N LEU A 151 -1.67 -4.01 -1.47
CA LEU A 151 -0.21 -4.06 -1.41
C LEU A 151 0.28 -4.92 -0.24
N LYS A 152 -0.44 -4.94 0.89
CA LYS A 152 -0.12 -5.85 2.01
C LYS A 152 -0.36 -7.32 1.69
N ILE A 153 -1.41 -7.65 0.95
CA ILE A 153 -1.66 -9.03 0.50
C ILE A 153 -0.54 -9.50 -0.44
N PHE A 154 -0.12 -8.68 -1.40
CA PHE A 154 1.02 -9.00 -2.27
C PHE A 154 2.33 -9.14 -1.49
N ALA A 155 2.59 -8.24 -0.57
CA ALA A 155 3.80 -8.30 0.23
C ALA A 155 3.83 -9.53 1.17
N TRP A 156 2.66 -9.97 1.66
CA TRP A 156 2.54 -11.28 2.32
C TRP A 156 2.79 -12.44 1.35
N GLY A 157 2.35 -12.34 0.10
CA GLY A 157 2.67 -13.32 -0.96
C GLY A 157 4.19 -13.52 -1.15
N ASP A 158 4.95 -12.44 -1.15
CA ASP A 158 6.42 -12.45 -1.30
C ASP A 158 7.12 -12.96 -0.03
N ARG A 159 6.66 -12.51 1.14
CA ARG A 159 7.33 -12.72 2.43
C ARG A 159 6.87 -13.96 3.18
N GLY A 160 5.64 -14.40 2.97
CA GLY A 160 4.97 -15.43 3.74
C GLY A 160 5.09 -15.18 5.25
N GLU A 161 5.42 -16.23 6.00
CA GLU A 161 5.55 -16.19 7.45
C GLU A 161 6.87 -15.60 7.97
N ARG A 162 7.75 -15.10 7.08
CA ARG A 162 9.00 -14.43 7.52
C ARG A 162 8.71 -13.22 8.42
N THR A 163 7.51 -12.65 8.32
CA THR A 163 7.04 -11.56 9.17
C THR A 163 5.54 -11.70 9.42
N LYS A 164 5.08 -11.27 10.61
CA LYS A 164 3.64 -11.16 10.93
C LYS A 164 3.06 -9.78 10.62
N LYS A 165 3.91 -8.79 10.32
CA LYS A 165 3.49 -7.39 10.18
C LYS A 165 2.43 -7.20 9.10
N ASP A 166 2.57 -7.86 7.95
CA ASP A 166 1.61 -7.72 6.85
C ASP A 166 0.22 -8.26 7.26
N LEU A 167 0.18 -9.37 7.99
CA LEU A 167 -1.07 -9.94 8.53
C LEU A 167 -1.69 -9.04 9.59
N GLU A 168 -0.88 -8.55 10.53
CA GLU A 168 -1.33 -7.63 11.59
C GLU A 168 -1.89 -6.33 11.01
N ASP A 169 -1.28 -5.80 9.94
CA ASP A 169 -1.75 -4.58 9.28
C ASP A 169 -3.11 -4.81 8.58
N ILE A 170 -3.26 -5.94 7.87
CA ILE A 170 -4.53 -6.29 7.22
C ILE A 170 -5.62 -6.52 8.27
N GLU A 171 -5.34 -7.34 9.29
CA GLU A 171 -6.30 -7.62 10.36
C GLU A 171 -6.74 -6.34 11.06
N PHE A 172 -5.80 -5.44 11.37
CA PHE A 172 -6.12 -4.17 12.00
C PHE A 172 -7.08 -3.33 11.16
N ILE A 173 -6.81 -3.16 9.86
CA ILE A 173 -7.70 -2.42 8.96
C ILE A 173 -9.06 -3.10 8.87
N LEU A 174 -9.12 -4.40 8.59
CA LEU A 174 -10.41 -5.10 8.46
C LEU A 174 -11.24 -5.02 9.76
N SER A 175 -10.58 -5.02 10.92
CA SER A 175 -11.28 -4.96 12.20
C SER A 175 -11.82 -3.58 12.57
N LYS A 176 -11.26 -2.50 12.01
CA LYS A 176 -11.51 -1.11 12.42
C LYS A 176 -12.03 -0.19 11.31
N TYR A 177 -11.94 -0.60 10.06
CA TYR A 177 -12.28 0.24 8.93
C TYR A 177 -13.77 0.57 8.93
N GLU A 178 -14.03 1.87 8.84
CA GLU A 178 -15.33 2.47 8.63
C GLU A 178 -15.17 3.52 7.53
N ASP A 179 -16.02 3.47 6.52
CA ASP A 179 -16.07 4.49 5.48
C ASP A 179 -16.38 5.86 6.10
N ASP A 180 -15.79 6.92 5.54
CA ASP A 180 -15.99 8.27 6.06
C ASP A 180 -17.36 8.86 5.64
N ASP A 181 -18.00 8.29 4.61
CA ASP A 181 -19.39 8.55 4.25
C ASP A 181 -20.31 7.49 4.90
N GLU A 182 -20.88 7.85 6.05
CA GLU A 182 -21.79 6.98 6.82
C GLU A 182 -23.04 6.55 6.02
N GLU A 183 -23.44 7.33 5.01
CA GLU A 183 -24.60 6.99 4.17
C GLU A 183 -24.24 5.99 3.07
N ARG A 184 -22.95 5.87 2.71
CA ARG A 184 -22.49 5.06 1.58
C ARG A 184 -22.88 3.60 1.71
N ILE A 185 -22.78 3.02 2.92
CA ILE A 185 -23.23 1.65 3.18
C ILE A 185 -24.71 1.48 2.85
N PHE A 186 -25.56 2.41 3.29
CA PHE A 186 -26.99 2.34 3.03
C PHE A 186 -27.33 2.62 1.57
N ASN A 187 -26.55 3.46 0.90
CA ASN A 187 -26.77 3.82 -0.50
C ASN A 187 -26.31 2.72 -1.47
N GLU A 188 -25.13 2.15 -1.25
CA GLU A 188 -24.53 1.15 -2.15
C GLU A 188 -24.90 -0.29 -1.79
N LEU A 189 -25.12 -0.62 -0.51
CA LEU A 189 -25.38 -1.98 -0.04
C LEU A 189 -26.82 -2.22 0.42
N ALA A 190 -27.77 -1.33 0.09
CA ALA A 190 -29.18 -1.47 0.49
C ALA A 190 -29.76 -2.85 0.14
N ALA A 191 -29.47 -3.35 -1.05
CA ALA A 191 -30.01 -4.62 -1.53
C ALA A 191 -29.40 -5.81 -0.77
N GLU A 192 -28.08 -5.81 -0.60
CA GLU A 192 -27.31 -6.84 0.07
C GLU A 192 -27.67 -6.94 1.56
N LEU A 193 -27.86 -5.80 2.23
CA LEU A 193 -28.33 -5.72 3.61
C LEU A 193 -29.77 -6.22 3.73
N SER A 194 -30.66 -5.76 2.86
CA SER A 194 -32.09 -6.13 2.91
C SER A 194 -32.33 -7.61 2.62
N SER A 195 -31.51 -8.23 1.76
CA SER A 195 -31.60 -9.65 1.45
C SER A 195 -30.94 -10.55 2.50
N GLY A 196 -30.23 -9.99 3.49
CA GLY A 196 -29.41 -10.74 4.43
C GLY A 196 -28.18 -11.40 3.78
N ASN A 197 -27.74 -10.88 2.63
CA ASN A 197 -26.52 -11.38 1.99
C ASN A 197 -25.28 -10.84 2.70
N VAL A 198 -25.37 -9.67 3.32
CA VAL A 198 -24.28 -9.06 4.09
C VAL A 198 -24.87 -8.61 5.42
N ASP A 199 -24.23 -8.99 6.51
CA ASP A 199 -24.57 -8.48 7.83
C ASP A 199 -24.08 -7.05 8.00
N PHE A 200 -24.81 -6.23 8.75
CA PHE A 200 -24.44 -4.82 8.92
C PHE A 200 -23.03 -4.64 9.51
N LEU A 201 -22.60 -5.55 10.40
CA LEU A 201 -21.25 -5.54 10.99
C LEU A 201 -20.13 -5.83 9.97
N ASP A 202 -20.47 -6.42 8.83
CA ASP A 202 -19.56 -6.80 7.76
C ASP A 202 -19.60 -5.82 6.58
N ALA A 203 -20.56 -4.89 6.59
CA ALA A 203 -20.82 -4.00 5.46
C ALA A 203 -19.58 -3.18 5.05
N ASN A 204 -18.80 -2.66 6.02
CA ASN A 204 -17.57 -1.92 5.72
C ASN A 204 -16.50 -2.78 5.02
N ILE A 205 -16.29 -4.02 5.49
CA ILE A 205 -15.32 -4.94 4.88
C ILE A 205 -15.79 -5.35 3.48
N TYR A 206 -17.10 -5.57 3.33
CA TYR A 206 -17.69 -5.92 2.05
C TYR A 206 -17.56 -4.78 1.04
N LEU A 207 -17.86 -3.54 1.45
CA LEU A 207 -17.71 -2.33 0.64
C LEU A 207 -16.24 -2.11 0.24
N LEU A 208 -15.30 -2.29 1.17
CA LEU A 208 -13.86 -2.27 0.89
C LEU A 208 -13.49 -3.29 -0.20
N GLY A 209 -14.10 -4.48 -0.17
CA GLY A 209 -13.92 -5.46 -1.24
C GLY A 209 -14.42 -4.98 -2.60
N GLN A 210 -15.59 -4.33 -2.65
CA GLN A 210 -16.12 -3.73 -3.87
C GLN A 210 -15.20 -2.63 -4.42
N ASP A 211 -14.60 -1.83 -3.55
CA ASP A 211 -13.65 -0.79 -3.95
C ASP A 211 -12.35 -1.36 -4.51
N ILE A 212 -11.82 -2.42 -3.88
CA ILE A 212 -10.69 -3.18 -4.44
C ILE A 212 -11.03 -3.70 -5.85
N TYR A 213 -12.23 -4.25 -6.06
CA TYR A 213 -12.65 -4.72 -7.39
C TYR A 213 -12.69 -3.60 -8.44
N ARG A 214 -13.25 -2.45 -8.08
CA ARG A 214 -13.36 -1.27 -8.96
C ARG A 214 -12.00 -0.69 -9.30
N MET A 215 -11.07 -0.74 -8.34
CA MET A 215 -9.71 -0.21 -8.46
C MET A 215 -8.82 -1.04 -9.37
N LEU A 216 -8.90 -2.38 -9.29
CA LEU A 216 -7.91 -3.27 -9.87
C LEU A 216 -8.11 -3.58 -11.36
N GLN A 217 -6.98 -3.69 -12.07
CA GLN A 217 -6.93 -4.30 -13.39
C GLN A 217 -7.08 -5.83 -13.29
N ASP A 218 -7.56 -6.46 -14.36
CA ASP A 218 -7.94 -7.89 -14.32
C ASP A 218 -6.75 -8.80 -13.98
N LYS A 219 -5.55 -8.49 -14.52
CA LYS A 219 -4.32 -9.23 -14.22
C LYS A 219 -4.00 -9.20 -12.72
N THR A 220 -4.05 -8.02 -12.11
CA THR A 220 -3.81 -7.82 -10.67
C THR A 220 -4.87 -8.49 -9.82
N LEU A 221 -6.15 -8.38 -10.20
CA LEU A 221 -7.27 -9.01 -9.51
C LEU A 221 -7.15 -10.54 -9.49
N ILE A 222 -6.71 -11.16 -10.58
CA ILE A 222 -6.48 -12.61 -10.67
C ILE A 222 -5.40 -13.04 -9.68
N GLU A 223 -4.25 -12.34 -9.64
CA GLU A 223 -3.17 -12.68 -8.71
C GLU A 223 -3.56 -12.41 -7.25
N LEU A 224 -4.25 -11.30 -6.98
CA LEU A 224 -4.78 -10.99 -5.65
C LEU A 224 -5.69 -12.13 -5.15
N ASN A 225 -6.60 -12.62 -6.00
CA ASN A 225 -7.53 -13.69 -5.61
C ASN A 225 -6.80 -14.99 -5.25
N LYS A 226 -5.72 -15.33 -5.97
CA LYS A 226 -4.90 -16.51 -5.64
C LYS A 226 -4.26 -16.38 -4.26
N LEU A 227 -3.72 -15.19 -3.94
CA LEU A 227 -3.12 -14.94 -2.63
C LEU A 227 -4.17 -14.93 -1.52
N LEU A 228 -5.29 -14.25 -1.75
CA LEU A 228 -6.40 -14.19 -0.80
C LEU A 228 -6.97 -15.59 -0.51
N GLY A 229 -7.12 -16.44 -1.54
CA GLY A 229 -7.51 -17.84 -1.37
C GLY A 229 -6.54 -18.62 -0.46
N LYS A 230 -5.23 -18.47 -0.68
CA LYS A 230 -4.20 -19.09 0.18
C LYS A 230 -4.28 -18.59 1.63
N MET A 231 -4.59 -17.31 1.85
CA MET A 231 -4.76 -16.77 3.19
C MET A 231 -6.02 -17.35 3.85
N ILE A 232 -7.15 -17.39 3.15
CA ILE A 232 -8.42 -17.93 3.66
C ILE A 232 -8.32 -19.42 4.00
N GLU A 233 -7.62 -20.22 3.18
CA GLU A 233 -7.37 -21.64 3.48
C GLU A 233 -6.51 -21.85 4.73
N LYS A 234 -5.70 -20.85 5.07
CA LYS A 234 -4.73 -20.91 6.16
C LYS A 234 -5.31 -20.48 7.51
N PHE A 235 -6.21 -19.50 7.52
CA PHE A 235 -6.73 -18.91 8.75
C PHE A 235 -8.15 -19.40 9.03
N ASP A 236 -8.42 -19.71 10.30
CA ASP A 236 -9.73 -20.16 10.72
C ASP A 236 -10.82 -19.12 10.40
N CYS A 237 -11.97 -19.62 9.98
CA CYS A 237 -13.12 -18.85 9.54
C CYS A 237 -14.39 -19.18 10.33
N ASP A 238 -14.30 -20.12 11.28
CA ASP A 238 -15.47 -20.65 11.98
C ASP A 238 -15.98 -19.68 13.06
N GLU A 239 -15.11 -18.84 13.60
CA GLU A 239 -15.47 -17.79 14.55
C GLU A 239 -15.81 -16.48 13.80
N GLU A 240 -16.98 -15.91 14.09
CA GLU A 240 -17.33 -14.57 13.61
C GLU A 240 -16.25 -13.55 13.97
N ARG A 241 -15.93 -12.65 13.02
CA ARG A 241 -14.89 -11.62 13.17
C ARG A 241 -13.47 -12.15 13.40
N SER A 242 -13.23 -13.46 13.32
CA SER A 242 -11.87 -13.99 13.16
C SER A 242 -11.22 -13.43 11.89
N PHE A 243 -9.89 -13.46 11.85
CA PHE A 243 -9.15 -12.95 10.70
C PHE A 243 -9.54 -13.66 9.38
N GLY A 244 -9.64 -14.99 9.38
CA GLY A 244 -10.07 -15.75 8.19
C GLY A 244 -11.51 -15.44 7.77
N TYR A 245 -12.42 -15.25 8.75
CA TYR A 245 -13.78 -14.79 8.47
C TYR A 245 -13.79 -13.42 7.78
N MET A 246 -13.06 -12.44 8.30
CA MET A 246 -12.98 -11.10 7.70
C MET A 246 -12.40 -11.14 6.28
N LEU A 247 -11.41 -11.99 6.02
CA LEU A 247 -10.88 -12.20 4.66
C LEU A 247 -11.94 -12.78 3.71
N LYS A 248 -12.81 -13.69 4.17
CA LYS A 248 -13.94 -14.20 3.37
C LYS A 248 -14.96 -13.10 3.05
N VAL A 249 -15.27 -12.24 4.02
CA VAL A 249 -16.17 -11.09 3.79
C VAL A 249 -15.57 -10.16 2.74
N LEU A 250 -14.27 -9.85 2.85
CA LEU A 250 -13.54 -9.03 1.86
C LEU A 250 -13.61 -9.67 0.47
N GLN A 251 -13.30 -10.98 0.37
CA GLN A 251 -13.37 -11.72 -0.90
C GLN A 251 -14.79 -11.70 -1.49
N LYS A 252 -15.82 -11.87 -0.66
CA LYS A 252 -17.22 -11.82 -1.10
C LYS A 252 -17.57 -10.44 -1.66
N GLY A 253 -17.08 -9.36 -1.05
CA GLY A 253 -17.21 -8.00 -1.55
C GLY A 253 -16.57 -7.83 -2.92
N ILE A 254 -15.32 -8.29 -3.07
CA ILE A 254 -14.55 -8.24 -4.33
C ILE A 254 -15.33 -8.89 -5.49
N PHE A 255 -15.92 -10.07 -5.28
CA PHE A 255 -16.59 -10.82 -6.34
C PHE A 255 -18.11 -10.60 -6.40
N SER A 256 -18.64 -9.63 -5.67
CA SER A 256 -20.06 -9.29 -5.70
C SER A 256 -20.45 -8.54 -6.97
N LEU A 257 -19.54 -7.71 -7.49
CA LEU A 257 -19.72 -6.90 -8.68
C LEU A 257 -19.35 -7.71 -9.93
N ASN A 258 -20.03 -8.81 -10.21
CA ASN A 258 -19.80 -9.56 -11.45
C ASN A 258 -20.34 -8.77 -12.66
N SER A 259 -19.57 -7.78 -13.14
CA SER A 259 -19.92 -6.92 -14.27
C SER A 259 -18.81 -6.69 -15.30
N LYS A 260 -17.59 -7.22 -15.10
CA LYS A 260 -16.60 -7.24 -16.19
C LYS A 260 -16.91 -8.42 -17.12
N THR A 261 -17.95 -8.23 -17.94
CA THR A 261 -18.23 -9.02 -19.15
C THR A 261 -17.31 -8.60 -20.28
#